data_AF-A0A084TFH5-F1
#
_entry.id   AF-A0A084TFH5-F1
#
_cell.length_a   1.000
_cell.length_b   1.000
_cell.length_c   1.000
_cell.angle_alpha   90.00
_cell.angle_beta   90.00
_cell.angle_gamma   90.00
#
_symmetry.space_group_name_H-M   'P 1'
#
loop_
_entity.id
_entity.type
_entity.pdbx_description
1 polymer ?
#
loop_
_entity_poly.entity_id
_entity_poly.type
_entity_poly.pdbx_seq_one_letter_code
_entity_poly.pdbx_strand_id
1 'polypeptide(L)'
;MLLSKLQSALFFEIKANENITGYDISKAISAKGLKWSHQQVYRELPKMPLNMTYVPQEGKPDKKLYSLTCNHEAYEHNQDLMDTEFLLCYPDVSLTSIHLEKLEKELELLAEMPEEPVVTYRTSAVKLQIESLTATLKKVKAND
;
A
#
# COMPACT_ATOMS: atom_id res chain seq x y z
N MET A 1 4.23 -3.75 -15.34
CA MET A 1 4.87 -2.49 -14.90
C MET A 1 5.10 -2.57 -13.41
N LEU A 2 6.35 -2.46 -12.97
CA LEU A 2 6.68 -2.49 -11.54
C LEU A 2 6.36 -1.14 -10.87
N LEU A 3 5.47 -1.17 -9.89
CA LEU A 3 4.95 0.00 -9.19
C LEU A 3 5.80 0.35 -7.97
N SER A 4 6.00 1.64 -7.73
CA SER A 4 6.54 2.17 -6.48
C SER A 4 5.56 2.00 -5.31
N LYS A 5 6.00 2.31 -4.08
CA LYS A 5 5.14 2.32 -2.88
C LYS A 5 3.93 3.24 -3.04
N LEU A 6 4.15 4.47 -3.51
CA LEU A 6 3.06 5.42 -3.73
C LEU A 6 2.15 4.94 -4.86
N GLN A 7 2.70 4.49 -6.00
CA GLN A 7 1.88 3.98 -7.09
C GLN A 7 1.04 2.75 -6.69
N SER A 8 1.55 1.92 -5.78
CA SER A 8 0.79 0.80 -5.21
C SER A 8 -0.36 1.29 -4.32
N ALA A 9 -0.15 2.31 -3.48
CA ALA A 9 -1.25 2.95 -2.74
C ALA A 9 -2.31 3.53 -3.70
N LEU A 10 -1.89 4.24 -4.75
CA LEU A 10 -2.80 4.78 -5.76
C LEU A 10 -3.62 3.65 -6.42
N PHE A 11 -2.95 2.56 -6.79
CA PHE A 11 -3.60 1.38 -7.36
C PHE A 11 -4.70 0.83 -6.44
N PHE A 12 -4.41 0.61 -5.15
CA PHE A 12 -5.40 0.07 -4.21
C PHE A 12 -6.58 1.02 -3.98
N GLU A 13 -6.35 2.33 -3.89
CA GLU A 13 -7.43 3.30 -3.74
C GLU A 13 -8.34 3.37 -4.97
N ILE A 14 -7.76 3.33 -6.18
CA ILE A 14 -8.52 3.34 -7.44
C ILE A 14 -9.24 2.00 -7.65
N LYS A 15 -8.61 0.87 -7.29
CA LYS A 15 -9.25 -0.46 -7.36
C LYS A 15 -10.49 -0.54 -6.47
N ALA A 16 -10.42 0.04 -5.28
CA ALA A 16 -11.53 0.04 -4.33
C ALA A 16 -12.64 1.06 -4.68
N ASN A 17 -12.31 2.11 -5.44
CA ASN A 17 -13.23 3.18 -5.79
C ASN A 17 -13.09 3.55 -7.27
N GLU A 18 -13.93 2.97 -8.13
CA GLU A 18 -13.95 3.35 -9.54
C GLU A 18 -14.32 4.83 -9.71
N ASN A 19 -13.71 5.49 -10.71
CA ASN A 19 -13.99 6.88 -11.08
C ASN A 19 -13.75 7.88 -9.92
N ILE A 20 -12.63 7.70 -9.19
CA ILE A 20 -12.22 8.53 -8.06
C ILE A 20 -11.36 9.72 -8.50
N THR A 21 -11.36 10.83 -7.73
CA THR A 21 -10.52 12.00 -8.04
C THR A 21 -9.14 11.91 -7.40
N GLY A 22 -8.17 12.66 -7.93
CA GLY A 22 -6.85 12.79 -7.30
C GLY A 22 -6.92 13.39 -5.88
N TYR A 23 -7.90 14.25 -5.61
CA TYR A 23 -8.13 14.81 -4.27
C TYR A 23 -8.62 13.74 -3.30
N ASP A 24 -9.63 12.96 -3.70
CA ASP A 24 -10.20 11.90 -2.89
C ASP A 24 -9.16 10.82 -2.59
N ILE A 25 -8.36 10.42 -3.59
CA ILE A 25 -7.23 9.49 -3.41
C ILE A 25 -6.25 10.04 -2.36
N SER A 26 -5.79 11.30 -2.53
CA SER A 26 -4.83 11.90 -1.60
C SER A 26 -5.37 11.98 -0.17
N LYS A 27 -6.67 12.27 -0.03
CA LYS A 27 -7.34 12.32 1.27
C LYS A 27 -7.45 10.92 1.90
N ALA A 28 -7.82 9.91 1.12
CA ALA A 28 -7.97 8.53 1.59
C ALA A 28 -6.62 7.95 2.06
N ILE A 29 -5.56 8.18 1.30
CA ILE A 29 -4.18 7.82 1.67
C ILE A 29 -3.77 8.49 2.98
N SER A 30 -3.98 9.81 3.10
CA SER A 30 -3.61 10.57 4.30
C SER A 30 -4.40 10.11 5.53
N ALA A 31 -5.67 9.77 5.36
CA ALA A 31 -6.54 9.28 6.44
C ALA A 31 -6.10 7.91 6.99
N LYS A 32 -5.37 7.10 6.20
CA LYS A 32 -4.75 5.85 6.64
C LYS A 32 -3.44 6.06 7.41
N GLY A 33 -2.97 7.30 7.55
CA GLY A 33 -1.73 7.64 8.26
C GLY A 33 -0.48 7.65 7.39
N LEU A 34 -0.58 7.22 6.12
CA LEU A 34 0.55 7.21 5.19
C LEU A 34 0.87 8.63 4.71
N LYS A 35 2.14 9.02 4.86
CA LYS A 35 2.59 10.40 4.66
C LYS A 35 3.08 10.62 3.23
N TRP A 36 2.16 10.93 2.32
CA TRP A 36 2.49 11.51 1.02
C TRP A 36 1.77 12.85 0.84
N SER A 37 2.48 13.82 0.25
CA SER A 37 1.88 15.10 -0.08
C SER A 37 0.93 14.97 -1.27
N HIS A 38 -0.08 15.85 -1.32
CA HIS A 38 -0.96 15.96 -2.48
C HIS A 38 -0.15 16.09 -3.79
N GLN A 39 0.92 16.90 -3.77
CA GLN A 39 1.79 17.08 -4.94
C GLN A 39 2.52 15.79 -5.36
N GLN A 40 2.87 14.90 -4.43
CA GLN A 40 3.42 13.60 -4.78
C GLN A 40 2.36 12.74 -5.47
N VAL A 41 1.14 12.67 -4.92
CA VAL A 41 0.01 11.94 -5.50
C VAL A 41 -0.27 12.41 -6.94
N TYR A 42 -0.45 13.71 -7.14
CA TYR A 42 -0.72 14.28 -8.46
C TYR A 42 0.41 14.08 -9.48
N ARG A 43 1.67 13.98 -9.03
CA ARG A 43 2.81 13.69 -9.91
C ARG A 43 2.92 12.22 -10.30
N GLU A 44 2.46 11.31 -9.45
CA GLU A 44 2.51 9.86 -9.72
C GLU A 44 1.33 9.37 -10.57
N LEU A 45 0.12 9.90 -10.37
CA LEU A 45 -1.08 9.53 -11.15
C LEU A 45 -0.87 9.49 -12.68
N PRO A 46 -0.29 10.51 -13.34
CA PRO A 46 -0.10 10.48 -14.79
C PRO A 46 1.00 9.52 -15.26
N LYS A 47 1.80 8.96 -14.35
CA LYS A 47 2.85 7.97 -14.69
C LYS A 47 2.29 6.55 -14.78
N MET A 48 1.08 6.32 -14.28
CA MET A 48 0.40 5.04 -14.36
C MET A 48 -0.52 5.04 -15.60
N PRO A 49 -0.60 3.94 -16.37
CA PRO A 49 -1.52 3.79 -17.49
C PRO A 49 -2.97 3.59 -16.99
N LEU A 50 -3.57 4.68 -16.51
CA LEU A 50 -4.93 4.77 -15.99
C LEU A 50 -5.90 5.30 -17.04
N ASN A 51 -7.17 4.89 -16.92
CA ASN A 51 -8.26 5.56 -17.62
C ASN A 51 -8.52 6.92 -16.95
N MET A 52 -8.72 7.96 -17.76
CA MET A 52 -8.99 9.30 -17.26
C MET A 52 -10.23 9.87 -17.94
N THR A 53 -11.21 10.28 -17.13
CA THR A 53 -12.44 10.92 -17.60
C THR A 53 -12.49 12.34 -17.08
N TYR A 54 -12.71 13.30 -17.98
CA TYR A 54 -12.92 14.70 -17.64
C TYR A 54 -14.42 14.95 -17.50
N VAL A 55 -14.83 15.45 -16.34
CA VAL A 55 -16.21 15.84 -16.06
C VAL A 55 -16.24 17.37 -16.03
N PRO A 56 -16.94 18.03 -16.98
CA PRO A 56 -17.07 19.46 -17.01
C PRO A 56 -17.64 20.01 -15.70
N GLN A 57 -17.13 21.15 -15.26
CA GLN A 57 -17.66 21.87 -14.09
C GLN A 57 -17.99 23.32 -14.44
N GLU A 58 -19.15 23.79 -14.01
CA GLU A 58 -19.51 25.20 -14.17
C GLU A 58 -18.77 26.07 -13.15
N GLY A 59 -18.08 27.12 -13.63
CA GLY A 59 -17.36 28.07 -12.78
C GLY A 59 -16.12 27.51 -12.05
N LYS A 60 -15.68 26.29 -12.39
CA LYS A 60 -14.48 25.63 -11.82
C LYS A 60 -13.72 24.86 -12.91
N PRO A 61 -12.43 24.55 -12.72
CA PRO A 61 -11.72 23.63 -13.61
C PRO A 61 -12.40 22.26 -13.68
N ASP A 62 -12.34 21.62 -14.85
CA ASP A 62 -12.90 20.27 -15.06
C ASP A 62 -12.36 19.27 -14.03
N LYS A 63 -13.24 18.37 -13.59
CA LYS A 63 -12.90 17.30 -12.66
C LYS A 63 -12.21 16.19 -13.43
N LYS A 64 -11.05 15.71 -12.96
CA LYS A 64 -10.45 14.49 -13.50
C LYS A 64 -10.74 13.30 -12.61
N LEU A 65 -11.38 12.29 -13.19
CA LEU A 65 -11.67 11.01 -12.57
C LEU A 65 -10.69 9.96 -13.10
N TYR A 66 -10.26 9.07 -12.22
CA TYR A 66 -9.32 8.00 -12.52
C TYR A 66 -9.97 6.64 -12.29
N SER A 67 -9.70 5.70 -13.19
CA SER A 67 -10.02 4.30 -13.04
C SER A 67 -8.89 3.43 -13.59
N LEU A 68 -8.83 2.17 -13.14
CA LEU A 68 -7.87 1.22 -13.67
C LEU A 68 -8.21 0.88 -15.13
N THR A 69 -7.19 0.55 -15.92
CA THR A 69 -7.37 -0.02 -17.25
C THR A 69 -7.77 -1.49 -17.15
N CYS A 70 -8.36 -2.05 -18.22
CA CYS A 70 -8.75 -3.46 -18.25
C CYS A 70 -7.56 -4.43 -18.09
N ASN A 71 -6.34 -4.00 -18.40
CA ASN A 71 -5.12 -4.79 -18.24
C ASN A 71 -4.35 -4.46 -16.96
N HIS A 72 -5.06 -4.07 -15.88
CA HIS A 72 -4.42 -3.69 -14.62
C HIS A 72 -3.71 -4.85 -13.93
N GLU A 73 -3.99 -6.11 -14.31
CA GLU A 73 -3.29 -7.30 -13.81
C GLU A 73 -1.81 -7.29 -14.20
N ALA A 74 -1.42 -6.53 -15.24
CA ALA A 74 -0.03 -6.33 -15.62
C ALA A 74 0.73 -5.38 -14.66
N TYR A 75 0.08 -4.83 -13.62
CA TYR A 75 0.75 -4.10 -12.56
C TYR A 75 1.38 -5.06 -11.57
N GLU A 76 2.67 -4.88 -11.33
CA GLU A 76 3.42 -5.63 -10.33
C GLU A 76 3.81 -4.69 -9.21
N HIS A 77 3.66 -5.12 -7.96
CA HIS A 77 4.02 -4.30 -6.82
C HIS A 77 5.45 -4.61 -6.39
N ASN A 78 6.26 -3.57 -6.14
CA ASN A 78 7.59 -3.78 -5.58
C ASN A 78 7.48 -4.20 -4.10
N GLN A 79 7.44 -5.51 -3.87
CA GLN A 79 7.33 -6.14 -2.55
C GLN A 79 8.44 -5.75 -1.56
N ASP A 80 9.57 -5.20 -2.02
CA ASP A 80 10.65 -4.74 -1.14
C ASP A 80 10.36 -3.36 -0.55
N LEU A 81 9.38 -2.64 -1.11
CA LEU A 81 8.95 -1.32 -0.63
C LEU A 81 7.66 -1.38 0.20
N MET A 82 7.03 -2.55 0.32
CA MET A 82 5.77 -2.75 1.04
C MET A 82 6.06 -3.13 2.50
N ASP A 83 6.36 -2.15 3.32
CA ASP A 83 6.59 -2.37 4.75
C ASP A 83 5.29 -2.68 5.53
N THR A 84 5.46 -3.02 6.80
CA THR A 84 4.37 -3.37 7.71
C THR A 84 3.30 -2.28 7.79
N GLU A 85 3.68 -1.01 7.91
CA GLU A 85 2.72 0.10 7.98
C GLU A 85 1.86 0.17 6.72
N PHE A 86 2.47 0.00 5.55
CA PHE A 86 1.74 -0.03 4.28
C PHE A 86 0.76 -1.20 4.20
N LEU A 87 1.21 -2.40 4.56
CA LEU A 87 0.39 -3.61 4.43
C LEU A 87 -0.75 -3.66 5.46
N LEU A 88 -0.61 -2.97 6.59
CA LEU A 88 -1.74 -2.75 7.51
C LEU A 88 -2.80 -1.82 6.90
N CYS A 89 -2.39 -0.87 6.05
CA CYS A 89 -3.29 0.06 5.36
C CYS A 89 -3.93 -0.55 4.11
N TYR A 90 -3.18 -1.37 3.37
CA TYR A 90 -3.58 -2.03 2.13
C TYR A 90 -3.26 -3.52 2.22
N PRO A 91 -4.08 -4.30 2.94
CA PRO A 91 -3.79 -5.69 3.17
C PRO A 91 -4.11 -6.52 1.92
N ASP A 92 -3.10 -6.71 1.09
CA ASP A 92 -3.12 -7.68 0.00
C ASP A 92 -2.60 -9.03 0.49
N VAL A 93 -3.30 -10.12 0.17
CA VAL A 93 -2.97 -11.46 0.67
C VAL A 93 -1.58 -11.92 0.22
N SER A 94 -1.22 -11.66 -1.04
CA SER A 94 0.05 -12.09 -1.61
C SER A 94 1.20 -11.29 -0.99
N LEU A 95 1.12 -9.96 -1.02
CA LEU A 95 2.17 -9.08 -0.52
C LEU A 95 2.37 -9.23 0.99
N THR A 96 1.27 -9.40 1.75
CA THR A 96 1.34 -9.60 3.19
C THR A 96 2.02 -10.92 3.54
N SER A 97 1.72 -11.99 2.81
CA SER A 97 2.34 -13.31 3.05
C SER A 97 3.84 -13.26 2.77
N ILE A 98 4.25 -12.63 1.66
CA ILE A 98 5.67 -12.46 1.31
C ILE A 98 6.41 -11.64 2.37
N HIS A 99 5.82 -10.57 2.88
CA HIS A 99 6.45 -9.75 3.93
C HIS A 99 6.51 -10.48 5.27
N LEU A 100 5.49 -11.27 5.62
CA LEU A 100 5.53 -12.14 6.81
C LEU A 100 6.69 -13.14 6.74
N GLU A 101 6.91 -13.81 5.61
CA GLU A 101 8.05 -14.73 5.44
C GLU A 101 9.40 -14.03 5.64
N LYS A 102 9.52 -12.76 5.22
CA LYS A 102 10.74 -11.97 5.45
C LYS A 102 10.94 -11.67 6.93
N LEU A 103 9.87 -11.30 7.65
CA LEU A 103 9.92 -11.02 9.09
C LEU A 103 10.22 -12.29 9.90
N GLU A 104 9.66 -13.43 9.51
CA GLU A 104 9.95 -14.72 10.16
C GLU A 104 11.43 -15.10 10.02
N LYS A 105 12.01 -14.94 8.82
CA LYS A 105 13.45 -15.13 8.60
C LYS A 105 14.30 -14.16 9.41
N GLU A 106 13.90 -12.89 9.51
CA GLU A 106 14.58 -11.93 10.37
C GLU A 106 14.54 -12.36 11.84
N LEU A 107 13.39 -12.86 12.31
CA LEU A 107 13.22 -13.34 13.67
C LEU A 107 14.12 -14.56 13.97
N GLU A 108 14.24 -15.49 13.03
CA GLU A 108 15.17 -16.62 13.13
C GLU A 108 16.62 -16.14 13.25
N LEU A 109 17.04 -15.20 12.40
CA LEU A 109 18.39 -14.63 12.47
C LEU A 109 18.66 -13.92 13.79
N LEU A 110 17.69 -13.16 14.31
CA LEU A 110 17.81 -12.47 15.60
C LEU A 110 17.91 -13.45 16.78
N ALA A 111 17.32 -14.65 16.68
CA ALA A 111 17.38 -15.66 17.73
C ALA A 111 18.78 -16.26 17.91
N GLU A 112 19.60 -16.27 16.85
CA GLU A 112 20.99 -16.75 16.87
C GLU A 112 21.99 -15.66 17.32
N MET A 113 21.53 -14.42 17.51
CA MET A 113 22.38 -13.31 17.91
C MET A 113 22.54 -13.23 19.44
N PRO A 114 23.67 -12.69 19.95
CA PRO A 114 23.83 -12.46 21.38
C PRO A 114 22.78 -11.49 21.90
N GLU A 115 22.36 -11.70 23.15
CA GLU A 115 21.34 -10.88 23.80
C GLU A 115 21.89 -9.48 24.12
N GLU A 116 21.64 -8.57 23.18
CA GLU A 116 21.97 -7.15 23.27
C GLU A 116 20.69 -6.31 23.27
N PRO A 117 20.66 -5.14 23.92
CA PRO A 117 19.45 -4.29 23.96
C PRO A 117 18.84 -4.01 22.58
N VAL A 118 19.67 -3.86 21.55
CA VAL A 118 19.22 -3.67 20.16
C VAL A 118 18.55 -4.92 19.58
N VAL A 119 19.06 -6.12 19.90
CA VAL A 119 18.49 -7.39 19.45
C VAL A 119 17.16 -7.62 20.14
N THR A 120 17.06 -7.36 21.44
CA THR A 120 15.80 -7.45 22.21
C THR A 120 14.74 -6.48 21.68
N TYR A 121 15.13 -5.22 21.40
CA TYR A 121 14.25 -4.23 20.79
C TYR A 121 13.74 -4.68 19.42
N ARG A 122 14.65 -5.09 18.52
CA ARG A 122 14.29 -5.55 17.18
C ARG A 122 13.41 -6.78 17.20
N THR A 123 13.74 -7.77 18.02
CA THR A 123 12.95 -8.99 18.21
C THR A 123 11.52 -8.65 18.64
N SER A 124 11.38 -7.74 19.61
CA SER A 124 10.06 -7.29 20.07
C SER A 124 9.27 -6.58 18.98
N ALA A 125 9.94 -5.71 18.20
CA ALA A 125 9.33 -5.01 17.08
C ALA A 125 8.86 -5.98 15.98
N VAL A 126 9.72 -6.93 15.56
CA VAL A 126 9.40 -7.93 14.54
C VAL A 126 8.23 -8.81 14.97
N LYS A 127 8.22 -9.29 16.22
CA LYS A 127 7.09 -10.07 16.77
C LYS A 127 5.77 -9.31 16.69
N LEU A 128 5.77 -8.03 17.09
CA LEU A 128 4.58 -7.18 17.01
C LEU A 128 4.09 -6.98 15.57
N GLN A 129 5.02 -6.82 14.63
CA GLN A 129 4.69 -6.69 13.21
C GLN A 129 4.06 -7.98 12.66
N ILE A 130 4.64 -9.15 12.96
CA ILE A 130 4.10 -10.46 12.57
C ILE A 130 2.70 -10.65 13.14
N GLU A 131 2.50 -10.37 14.43
CA GLU A 131 1.20 -10.50 15.08
C GLU A 131 0.14 -9.61 14.40
N SER A 132 0.48 -8.33 14.17
CA SER A 132 -0.42 -7.35 13.57
C SER A 132 -0.84 -7.74 12.15
N LEU A 133 0.14 -8.15 11.32
CA LEU A 133 -0.12 -8.56 9.94
C LEU A 133 -0.87 -9.89 9.87
N THR A 134 -0.56 -10.85 10.75
CA THR A 134 -1.29 -12.13 10.81
C THR A 134 -2.75 -11.92 11.19
N ALA A 135 -3.02 -11.08 12.19
CA ALA A 135 -4.38 -10.71 12.57
C ALA A 135 -5.14 -10.02 11.43
N THR A 136 -4.45 -9.18 10.66
CA THR A 136 -5.02 -8.48 9.51
C THR A 136 -5.33 -9.44 8.37
N LEU A 137 -4.40 -10.34 8.02
CA LEU A 137 -4.58 -11.34 6.97
C LEU A 137 -5.74 -12.30 7.26
N LYS A 138 -5.91 -12.70 8.53
CA LYS A 138 -7.07 -13.51 8.96
C LYS A 138 -8.39 -12.79 8.72
N LYS A 139 -8.46 -11.47 8.95
CA LYS A 139 -9.66 -10.68 8.70
C LYS A 139 -9.97 -10.55 7.21
N VAL A 140 -8.95 -10.34 6.37
CA VAL A 140 -9.14 -10.25 4.91
C VAL A 140 -9.66 -11.57 4.35
N LYS A 141 -9.02 -12.70 4.68
CA LYS A 141 -9.44 -14.03 4.21
C LYS A 141 -10.82 -14.47 4.69
N ALA A 142 -11.36 -13.86 5.74
CA ALA A 142 -12.70 -14.17 6.24
C ALA A 142 -13.81 -13.41 5.48
N ASN A 143 -13.45 -12.38 4.71
CA ASN A 143 -14.37 -11.51 3.97
C ASN A 143 -14.35 -11.77 2.45
N ASP A 144 -13.42 -12.60 1.95
CA ASP A 144 -13.34 -13.10 0.58
C ASP A 144 -14.13 -14.42 0.43
#